data_AF-A0A5S3VS51-F1
#
_entry.id   AF-A0A5S3VS51-F1
#
_cell.length_a   1.000
_cell.length_b   1.000
_cell.length_c   1.000
_cell.angle_alpha   90.00
_cell.angle_beta   90.00
_cell.angle_gamma   90.00
#
_symmetry.space_group_name_H-M   'P 1'
#
loop_
_entity.id
_entity.type
_entity.pdbx_description
1 polymer ?
#
loop_
_entity_poly.entity_id
_entity_poly.type
_entity_poly.pdbx_seq_one_letter_code
_entity_poly.pdbx_strand_id
1 'polypeptide(L)'
;NPEPTQAEFSLGVSDAPVSNVKAVWVAFDSITLNAGDGEMPTFETRSAENPDQPVMVNLLDYTGDDVFALIDDELVAAGDYEWLRADIVNGDMANIEMTSHLVYNDDTVVPLVVTPKGNEGIGEIQINDFTLVSGHND
;
A
#
# COMPACT_ATOMS: atom_id res chain seq x y z
N ASN A 1 -26.74 -5.64 22.80
CA ASN A 1 -26.58 -5.70 21.35
C ASN A 1 -25.21 -6.30 21.12
N PRO A 2 -25.00 -7.35 20.30
CA PRO A 2 -23.63 -7.66 19.93
C PRO A 2 -23.06 -6.43 19.22
N GLU A 3 -21.84 -6.04 19.57
CA GLU A 3 -21.08 -5.06 18.79
C GLU A 3 -21.11 -5.53 17.33
N PRO A 4 -21.23 -4.59 16.38
CA PRO A 4 -21.36 -4.96 15.00
C PRO A 4 -20.11 -5.72 14.55
N THR A 5 -20.30 -6.92 14.00
CA THR A 5 -19.22 -7.91 13.89
C THR A 5 -18.26 -7.69 12.72
N GLN A 6 -18.59 -6.82 11.77
CA GLN A 6 -17.78 -6.57 10.57
C GLN A 6 -17.87 -5.10 10.12
N ALA A 7 -16.82 -4.64 9.46
CA ALA A 7 -16.70 -3.36 8.77
C ALA A 7 -16.18 -3.60 7.35
N GLU A 8 -16.60 -2.78 6.39
CA GLU A 8 -15.98 -2.70 5.07
C GLU A 8 -14.72 -1.85 5.14
N PHE A 9 -13.65 -2.34 4.51
CA PHE A 9 -12.34 -1.72 4.49
C PHE A 9 -11.88 -1.53 3.05
N SER A 10 -11.64 -0.27 2.70
CA SER A 10 -11.03 0.12 1.42
C SER A 10 -9.80 0.97 1.71
N LEU A 11 -8.76 0.79 0.91
CA LEU A 11 -7.50 1.53 1.02
C LEU A 11 -7.15 2.15 -0.33
N GLY A 12 -7.08 3.48 -0.35
CA GLY A 12 -6.61 4.23 -1.49
C GLY A 12 -5.18 4.76 -1.29
N VAL A 13 -4.41 4.82 -2.37
CA VAL A 13 -3.07 5.44 -2.38
C VAL A 13 -3.00 6.59 -3.38
N SER A 14 -2.34 7.67 -2.98
CA SER A 14 -2.05 8.85 -3.78
C SER A 14 -0.76 9.51 -3.29
N ASP A 15 -0.20 10.44 -4.06
CA ASP A 15 0.96 11.22 -3.65
C ASP A 15 0.81 12.71 -4.03
N ALA A 16 1.65 13.55 -3.44
CA ALA A 16 1.77 14.94 -3.85
C ALA A 16 2.43 15.04 -5.23
N PRO A 17 1.99 15.96 -6.10
CA PRO A 17 2.64 16.16 -7.38
C PRO A 17 4.07 16.66 -7.18
N VAL A 18 5.02 16.03 -7.88
CA VAL A 18 6.43 16.42 -7.92
C VAL A 18 6.86 16.63 -9.37
N SER A 19 7.73 17.62 -9.61
CA SER A 19 8.07 18.06 -10.98
C SER A 19 9.42 17.56 -11.50
N ASN A 20 10.24 16.96 -10.63
CA ASN A 20 11.61 16.54 -10.97
C ASN A 20 11.70 15.12 -11.53
N VAL A 21 10.60 14.36 -11.52
CA VAL A 21 10.50 12.98 -11.99
C VAL A 21 9.32 12.83 -12.97
N LYS A 22 9.44 11.87 -13.90
CA LYS A 22 8.38 11.45 -14.83
C LYS A 22 7.46 10.40 -14.23
N ALA A 23 7.97 9.55 -13.34
CA ALA A 23 7.20 8.49 -12.71
C ALA A 23 7.76 8.13 -11.33
N VAL A 24 6.86 7.69 -10.46
CA VAL A 24 7.16 7.15 -9.13
C VAL A 24 6.47 5.80 -9.04
N TRP A 25 7.21 4.74 -9.35
CA TRP A 25 6.69 3.38 -9.32
C TRP A 25 6.88 2.78 -7.92
N VAL A 26 5.78 2.33 -7.33
CA VAL A 26 5.77 1.66 -6.03
C VAL A 26 5.14 0.28 -6.16
N ALA A 27 5.85 -0.73 -5.67
CA ALA A 27 5.45 -2.13 -5.68
C ALA A 27 4.82 -2.49 -4.33
N PHE A 28 3.49 -2.51 -4.25
CA PHE A 28 2.79 -2.96 -3.05
C PHE A 28 2.69 -4.48 -3.07
N ASP A 29 3.18 -5.15 -2.02
CA ASP A 29 3.15 -6.62 -1.90
C ASP A 29 1.98 -7.12 -1.04
N SER A 30 1.78 -6.48 0.11
CA SER A 30 0.65 -6.82 0.98
C SER A 30 0.28 -5.67 1.93
N ILE A 31 -0.96 -5.73 2.42
CA ILE A 31 -1.47 -4.85 3.48
C ILE A 31 -1.87 -5.71 4.68
N THR A 32 -1.35 -5.38 5.86
CA THR A 32 -1.71 -6.05 7.12
C THR A 32 -2.35 -5.07 8.08
N LEU A 33 -3.46 -5.48 8.70
CA LEU A 33 -4.09 -4.75 9.81
C LEU A 33 -3.79 -5.47 11.12
N ASN A 34 -3.46 -4.74 12.17
CA ASN A 34 -3.20 -5.32 13.49
C ASN A 34 -4.06 -4.66 14.57
N ALA A 35 -4.92 -5.45 15.22
CA ALA A 35 -5.77 -5.04 16.33
C ALA A 35 -5.13 -5.23 17.73
N GLY A 36 -3.83 -5.56 17.78
CA GLY A 36 -3.07 -5.83 19.00
C GLY A 36 -3.26 -7.26 19.50
N ASP A 37 -4.45 -7.55 20.02
CA ASP A 37 -4.83 -8.86 20.59
C ASP A 37 -5.83 -9.67 19.74
N GLY A 38 -6.18 -9.14 18.55
CA GLY A 38 -7.10 -9.74 17.59
C GLY A 38 -6.44 -10.48 16.41
N GLU A 39 -7.27 -10.86 15.43
CA GLU A 39 -6.78 -11.37 14.14
C GLU A 39 -6.01 -10.27 13.40
N MET A 40 -4.96 -10.69 12.67
CA MET A 40 -4.18 -9.82 11.81
C MET A 40 -4.47 -10.15 10.34
N PRO A 41 -5.59 -9.67 9.77
CA PRO A 41 -5.88 -9.92 8.37
C PRO A 41 -4.77 -9.33 7.50
N THR A 42 -4.33 -10.11 6.52
CA THR A 42 -3.33 -9.72 5.53
C THR A 42 -3.90 -9.92 4.14
N PHE A 43 -3.84 -8.87 3.33
CA PHE A 43 -4.31 -8.82 1.96
C PHE A 43 -3.10 -8.79 1.05
N GLU A 44 -2.89 -9.85 0.28
CA GLU A 44 -1.87 -9.82 -0.78
C GLU A 44 -2.37 -8.95 -1.93
N THR A 45 -1.51 -8.04 -2.40
CA THR A 45 -1.80 -7.24 -3.58
C THR A 45 -1.16 -7.91 -4.77
N ARG A 46 -1.98 -8.37 -5.73
CA ARG A 46 -1.53 -9.10 -6.92
C ARG A 46 -1.98 -8.41 -8.19
N SER A 47 -1.08 -8.27 -9.15
CA SER A 47 -1.39 -7.69 -10.45
C SER A 47 -2.44 -8.53 -11.19
N ALA A 48 -3.43 -7.87 -11.79
CA ALA A 48 -4.43 -8.53 -12.63
C ALA A 48 -3.82 -9.18 -13.88
N GLU A 49 -2.72 -8.62 -14.38
CA GLU A 49 -2.00 -9.15 -15.55
C GLU A 49 -1.05 -10.28 -15.17
N ASN A 50 -0.50 -10.24 -13.95
CA ASN A 50 0.39 -11.27 -13.43
C ASN A 50 0.15 -11.52 -11.92
N PRO A 51 -0.66 -12.55 -11.57
CA PRO A 51 -1.00 -12.85 -10.17
C PRO A 51 0.18 -13.25 -9.29
N ASP A 52 1.34 -13.57 -9.86
CA ASP A 52 2.56 -13.89 -9.10
C ASP A 52 3.36 -12.62 -8.74
N GLN A 53 2.92 -11.44 -9.18
CA GLN A 53 3.62 -10.17 -8.97
C GLN A 53 2.81 -9.21 -8.09
N PRO A 54 3.50 -8.38 -7.29
CA PRO A 54 2.90 -7.27 -6.55
C PRO A 54 2.17 -6.31 -7.49
N VAL A 55 1.23 -5.54 -6.94
CA VAL A 55 0.62 -4.42 -7.68
C VAL A 55 1.65 -3.29 -7.80
N MET A 56 1.96 -2.91 -9.03
CA MET A 56 2.82 -1.77 -9.36
C MET A 56 1.96 -0.55 -9.66
N VAL A 57 2.16 0.53 -8.91
CA VAL A 57 1.42 1.79 -9.09
C VAL A 57 2.40 2.91 -9.43
N ASN A 58 2.14 3.63 -10.51
CA ASN A 58 2.79 4.91 -10.76
C ASN A 58 2.01 5.99 -9.99
N LEU A 59 2.56 6.45 -8.87
CA LEU A 59 1.87 7.40 -7.99
C LEU A 59 1.67 8.78 -8.64
N LEU A 60 2.42 9.12 -9.70
CA LEU A 60 2.19 10.38 -10.41
C LEU A 60 0.93 10.38 -11.27
N ASP A 61 0.35 9.21 -11.53
CA ASP A 61 -0.97 9.10 -12.17
C ASP A 61 -2.11 9.34 -11.15
N TYR A 62 -1.81 9.37 -9.85
CA TYR A 62 -2.78 9.50 -8.75
C TYR A 62 -2.34 10.63 -7.79
N THR A 63 -2.57 11.86 -8.22
CA THR A 63 -2.23 13.07 -7.46
C THR A 63 -3.43 14.00 -7.33
N GLY A 64 -3.40 14.91 -6.36
CA GLY A 64 -4.52 15.83 -6.14
C GLY A 64 -5.74 15.09 -5.58
N ASP A 65 -6.82 15.05 -6.36
CA ASP A 65 -8.07 14.37 -5.98
C ASP A 65 -8.13 12.92 -6.50
N ASP A 66 -7.17 12.49 -7.33
CA ASP A 66 -7.13 11.15 -7.91
C ASP A 66 -6.45 10.16 -6.95
N VAL A 67 -7.05 8.97 -6.81
CA VAL A 67 -6.62 7.92 -5.88
C VAL A 67 -6.66 6.56 -6.57
N PHE A 68 -5.62 5.75 -6.37
CA PHE A 68 -5.63 4.35 -6.78
C PHE A 68 -6.24 3.49 -5.66
N ALA A 69 -7.33 2.79 -5.95
CA ALA A 69 -7.91 1.82 -5.02
C ALA A 69 -7.02 0.57 -4.96
N LEU A 70 -6.27 0.44 -3.85
CA LEU A 70 -5.35 -0.68 -3.61
C LEU A 70 -6.09 -1.88 -2.98
N ILE A 71 -7.06 -1.58 -2.11
CA ILE A 71 -8.00 -2.55 -1.53
C ILE A 71 -9.40 -1.96 -1.66
N ASP A 72 -10.36 -2.78 -2.04
CA ASP A 72 -11.74 -2.36 -2.30
C ASP A 72 -12.73 -3.30 -1.60
N ASP A 73 -13.52 -2.74 -0.69
CA ASP A 73 -14.67 -3.35 0.01
C ASP A 73 -14.38 -4.71 0.68
N GLU A 74 -13.23 -4.85 1.32
CA GLU A 74 -12.88 -6.06 2.07
C GLU A 74 -13.57 -6.08 3.44
N LEU A 75 -14.12 -7.24 3.82
CA LEU A 75 -14.78 -7.40 5.12
C LEU A 75 -13.78 -7.78 6.21
N VAL A 76 -13.65 -6.92 7.21
CA VAL A 76 -12.80 -7.14 8.39
C VAL A 76 -13.60 -6.98 9.67
N ALA A 77 -13.02 -7.36 10.81
CA ALA A 77 -13.64 -7.10 12.10
C ALA A 77 -13.74 -5.58 12.34
N ALA A 78 -14.88 -5.11 12.83
CA ALA A 78 -14.98 -3.75 13.32
C ALA A 78 -14.23 -3.64 14.66
N GLY A 79 -13.61 -2.49 14.91
CA GLY A 79 -12.85 -2.25 16.14
C GLY A 79 -11.67 -1.32 15.98
N ASP A 80 -10.89 -1.22 17.05
CA ASP A 80 -9.66 -0.45 17.09
C ASP A 80 -8.48 -1.27 16.57
N TYR A 81 -7.64 -0.63 15.76
CA TYR A 81 -6.44 -1.19 15.20
C TYR A 81 -5.22 -0.36 15.60
N GLU A 82 -4.21 -1.04 16.15
CA GLU A 82 -2.94 -0.43 16.54
C GLU A 82 -2.20 0.11 15.31
N TRP A 83 -2.19 -0.65 14.22
CA TRP A 83 -1.58 -0.21 12.98
C TRP A 83 -2.09 -0.94 11.73
N LEU A 84 -1.96 -0.24 10.60
CA LEU A 84 -2.04 -0.77 9.24
C LEU A 84 -0.66 -0.64 8.63
N ARG A 85 -0.20 -1.69 7.97
CA ARG A 85 1.11 -1.73 7.30
C ARG A 85 0.95 -2.12 5.85
N ALA A 86 1.59 -1.36 4.97
CA ALA A 86 1.84 -1.75 3.60
C ALA A 86 3.29 -2.22 3.46
N ASP A 87 3.48 -3.45 3.03
CA ASP A 87 4.78 -3.99 2.66
C ASP A 87 5.07 -3.65 1.19
N ILE A 88 6.25 -3.07 0.96
CA ILE A 88 6.69 -2.54 -0.32
C ILE A 88 7.90 -3.34 -0.80
N VAL A 89 7.89 -3.77 -2.07
CA VAL A 89 9.07 -4.38 -2.69
C VAL A 89 10.07 -3.28 -3.04
N ASN A 90 11.16 -3.24 -2.28
CA ASN A 90 12.23 -2.26 -2.46
C ASN A 90 12.89 -2.38 -3.83
N GLY A 91 13.30 -1.24 -4.37
CA GLY A 91 13.99 -1.13 -5.64
C GLY A 91 15.26 -1.95 -5.71
N ASP A 92 15.36 -2.78 -6.75
CA ASP A 92 16.55 -3.53 -7.11
C ASP A 92 16.88 -3.24 -8.57
N MET A 93 18.08 -2.69 -8.83
CA MET A 93 18.53 -2.39 -10.19
C MET A 93 18.56 -3.63 -11.09
N ALA A 94 18.76 -4.83 -10.53
CA ALA A 94 18.73 -6.07 -11.30
C ALA A 94 17.32 -6.50 -11.72
N ASN A 95 16.28 -6.03 -11.02
CA ASN A 95 14.88 -6.43 -11.21
C ASN A 95 13.96 -5.19 -11.24
N ILE A 96 14.42 -4.10 -11.86
CA ILE A 96 13.82 -2.76 -11.70
C ILE A 96 12.37 -2.70 -12.16
N GLU A 97 11.99 -3.47 -13.19
CA GLU A 97 10.63 -3.51 -13.72
C GLU A 97 9.61 -4.13 -12.74
N MET A 98 10.09 -4.90 -11.75
CA MET A 98 9.25 -5.60 -10.77
C MET A 98 9.41 -5.01 -9.35
N THR A 99 10.16 -3.92 -9.20
CA THR A 99 10.49 -3.33 -7.90
C THR A 99 10.29 -1.83 -7.90
N SER A 100 10.18 -1.23 -6.71
CA SER A 100 9.91 0.21 -6.59
C SER A 100 11.04 1.07 -7.18
N HIS A 101 10.73 2.08 -7.97
CA HIS A 101 11.73 2.92 -8.64
C HIS A 101 11.23 4.29 -9.04
N LEU A 102 12.17 5.20 -9.31
CA LEU A 102 11.91 6.51 -9.87
C LEU A 102 12.40 6.57 -11.31
N VAL A 103 11.67 7.28 -12.16
CA VAL A 103 12.11 7.67 -13.51
C VAL A 103 12.23 9.18 -13.55
N TYR A 104 13.43 9.69 -13.76
CA TYR A 104 13.68 11.14 -13.86
C TYR A 104 13.30 11.71 -15.24
N ASN A 105 13.23 13.04 -15.32
CA ASN A 105 12.93 13.76 -16.57
C ASN A 105 13.92 13.51 -17.72
N ASP A 106 15.12 13.02 -17.42
CA ASP A 106 16.13 12.63 -18.40
C ASP A 106 16.16 11.12 -18.69
N ASP A 107 15.11 10.39 -18.28
CA ASP A 107 14.99 8.92 -18.38
C ASP A 107 15.96 8.12 -17.52
N THR A 108 16.70 8.78 -16.61
CA THR A 108 17.48 8.08 -15.59
C THR A 108 16.54 7.31 -14.67
N VAL A 109 16.81 6.02 -14.47
CA VAL A 109 16.07 5.17 -13.53
C VAL A 109 16.92 4.90 -12.29
N VAL A 110 16.31 5.04 -11.11
CA VAL A 110 16.96 4.70 -9.84
C VAL A 110 16.03 3.86 -8.96
N PRO A 111 16.57 2.88 -8.21
CA PRO A 111 15.77 2.12 -7.25
C PRO A 111 15.25 3.04 -6.15
N LEU A 112 13.98 2.85 -5.80
CA LEU A 112 13.37 3.48 -4.64
C LEU A 112 13.41 2.49 -3.49
N VAL A 113 14.17 2.83 -2.45
CA VAL A 113 14.30 1.99 -1.25
C VAL A 113 13.61 2.69 -0.08
N VAL A 114 12.51 2.10 0.36
CA VAL A 114 11.83 2.44 1.60
C VAL A 114 12.44 1.55 2.68
N THR A 115 13.02 2.14 3.72
CA THR A 115 13.57 1.36 4.85
C THR A 115 13.04 1.92 6.15
N PRO A 116 12.25 1.17 6.92
CA PRO A 116 12.13 1.47 8.34
C PRO A 116 13.51 1.25 8.98
N LYS A 117 13.82 2.04 10.01
CA LYS A 117 15.11 1.95 10.70
C LYS A 117 15.28 0.55 11.31
N GLY A 118 16.06 -0.33 10.65
CA GLY A 118 16.44 -1.64 11.18
C GLY A 118 15.88 -2.88 10.46
N ASN A 119 15.18 -2.73 9.33
CA ASN A 119 14.72 -3.87 8.52
C ASN A 119 15.37 -3.82 7.13
N GLU A 120 16.03 -4.91 6.70
CA GLU A 120 16.70 -5.01 5.41
C GLU A 120 15.79 -5.73 4.40
N GLY A 121 15.53 -5.10 3.25
CA GLY A 121 14.94 -5.77 2.07
C GLY A 121 13.44 -5.56 1.84
N ILE A 122 12.64 -5.23 2.85
CA ILE A 122 11.20 -4.91 2.70
C ILE A 122 10.98 -3.45 3.11
N GLY A 123 10.34 -2.70 2.22
CA GLY A 123 9.88 -1.35 2.52
C GLY A 123 8.59 -1.37 3.28
N GLU A 124 8.37 -0.37 4.13
CA GLU A 124 7.23 -0.35 5.03
C GLU A 124 6.62 1.05 5.06
N ILE A 125 5.30 1.12 4.86
CA ILE A 125 4.50 2.31 5.16
C ILE A 125 3.51 1.91 6.25
N GLN A 126 3.49 2.64 7.36
CA GLN A 126 2.64 2.33 8.51
C GLN A 126 1.75 3.51 8.90
N ILE A 127 0.47 3.21 9.13
CA ILE A 127 -0.50 4.11 9.74
C ILE A 127 -0.83 3.55 11.11
N ASN A 128 -0.87 4.38 12.14
CA ASN A 128 -1.12 3.97 13.52
C ASN A 128 -2.50 4.44 13.99
N ASP A 129 -3.05 3.73 14.97
CA ASP A 129 -4.18 4.14 15.79
C ASP A 129 -5.41 4.57 14.97
N PHE A 130 -6.05 3.61 14.31
CA PHE A 130 -7.29 3.84 13.56
C PHE A 130 -8.42 2.93 14.04
N THR A 131 -9.66 3.34 13.79
CA THR A 131 -10.85 2.59 14.16
C THR A 131 -11.66 2.30 12.92
N LEU A 132 -12.03 1.04 12.72
CA LEU A 132 -13.01 0.63 11.71
C LEU A 132 -14.37 0.50 12.38
N VAL A 133 -15.30 1.37 12.00
CA VAL A 133 -16.67 1.34 12.49
C VAL A 133 -17.49 0.48 11.54
N SER A 134 -18.39 -0.33 12.09
CA SER A 134 -19.29 -1.09 11.24
C SER A 134 -20.17 -0.21 10.36
N GLY A 135 -20.35 -0.64 9.14
CA GLY A 135 -21.16 0.04 8.14
C GLY A 135 -20.80 -0.47 6.75
N HIS A 136 -21.56 -0.02 5.77
CA HIS A 136 -21.16 -0.12 4.37
C HIS A 136 -20.47 1.19 3.96
N ASN A 137 -19.55 1.11 3.02
CA ASN A 137 -19.02 2.26 2.28
C ASN A 137 -20.13 2.79 1.35
N ASP A 138 -21.05 3.62 1.88
CA ASP A 138 -22.07 4.32 1.08
C ASP A 138 -21.52 5.56 0.34
#